data_AF-A0A7Y9JYD6-F1
#
_entry.id   AF-A0A7Y9JYD6-F1
#
_cell.length_a   1.000
_cell.length_b   1.000
_cell.length_c   1.000
_cell.angle_alpha   90.00
_cell.angle_beta   90.00
_cell.angle_gamma   90.00
#
_symmetry.space_group_name_H-M   'P 1'
#
loop_
_entity.id
_entity.type
_entity.pdbx_description
1 polymer ?
#
loop_
_entity_poly.entity_id
_entity_poly.type
_entity_poly.pdbx_seq_one_letter_code
_entity_poly.pdbx_strand_id
1 'polypeptide(L)' 'MTCATCGKTTWDGCGQHVDSVRAQVPAAQWCGGHAGATASTAQAAPAQGFLGKLFGGR' A
#
# COMPACT_ATOMS: atom_id res chain seq x y z
N MET A 1 -10.71 7.68 -6.31
CA MET A 1 -11.15 7.70 -4.90
C MET A 1 -10.69 9.00 -4.27
N THR A 2 -11.33 9.49 -3.20
CA THR A 2 -10.90 10.71 -2.51
C THR A 2 -10.07 10.36 -1.27
N CYS A 3 -8.93 11.00 -1.07
CA CYS A 3 -8.10 10.79 0.10
C CYS A 3 -8.80 11.34 1.35
N ALA A 4 -8.95 10.50 2.39
CA ALA A 4 -9.54 10.94 3.65
C ALA A 4 -8.67 11.95 4.41
N THR A 5 -7.36 11.97 4.15
CA THR A 5 -6.40 12.88 4.83
C THR A 5 -6.41 14.29 4.23
N CYS A 6 -6.42 14.41 2.90
CA CYS A 6 -6.26 15.71 2.23
C CYS A 6 -7.40 16.09 1.28
N GLY A 7 -8.41 15.24 1.09
CA GLY A 7 -9.53 15.50 0.20
C GLY A 7 -9.19 15.49 -1.30
N LYS A 8 -7.93 15.23 -1.68
CA LYS A 8 -7.48 15.17 -3.08
C LYS A 8 -7.70 13.80 -3.70
N THR A 9 -7.69 13.74 -5.03
CA THR A 9 -7.86 12.50 -5.78
C THR A 9 -6.71 11.55 -5.50
N THR A 10 -7.06 10.35 -5.05
CA THR A 10 -6.14 9.23 -4.85
C THR A 10 -6.58 8.03 -5.68
N TRP A 11 -5.61 7.19 -6.01
CA TRP A 11 -5.79 5.95 -6.76
C TRP A 11 -5.29 4.73 -5.99
N ASP A 12 -5.29 4.85 -4.66
CA ASP A 12 -5.06 3.71 -3.77
C ASP A 12 -6.07 2.59 -4.12
N GLY A 13 -5.55 1.40 -4.46
CA GLY A 13 -6.33 0.25 -4.91
C GLY A 13 -6.77 0.25 -6.39
N CYS A 14 -6.35 1.22 -7.21
CA CYS A 14 -6.61 1.19 -8.65
C CYS A 14 -5.62 0.27 -9.38
N GLY A 15 -6.12 -0.42 -10.41
CA GLY A 15 -5.33 -1.34 -11.23
C GLY A 15 -4.56 -0.66 -12.38
N GLN A 16 -4.16 -1.48 -13.35
CA GLN A 16 -3.27 -1.11 -14.47
C GLN A 16 -3.74 0.05 -15.36
N HIS A 17 -5.01 0.46 -15.28
CA HIS A 17 -5.56 1.53 -16.12
C HIS A 17 -5.38 2.93 -15.51
N VAL A 18 -4.78 3.03 -14.30
CA VAL A 18 -4.70 4.28 -13.54
C VAL A 18 -3.91 5.37 -14.25
N ASP A 19 -2.86 5.02 -15.00
CA ASP A 19 -1.99 5.99 -15.68
C ASP A 19 -2.73 6.82 -16.74
N SER A 20 -3.58 6.17 -17.54
CA SER A 20 -4.39 6.86 -18.55
C SER A 20 -5.39 7.84 -17.93
N VAL A 21 -5.95 7.50 -16.77
CA VAL A 21 -6.88 8.38 -16.05
C VAL A 21 -6.11 9.51 -15.38
N ARG A 22 -4.95 9.21 -14.79
CA ARG A 22 -4.08 10.18 -14.14
C ARG A 22 -3.60 11.25 -15.12
N ALA A 23 -3.31 10.88 -16.37
CA ALA A 23 -2.93 11.83 -17.42
C ALA A 23 -3.99 12.91 -17.72
N GLN A 24 -5.27 12.62 -17.45
CA GLN A 24 -6.38 13.56 -17.68
C GLN A 24 -6.66 14.47 -16.48
N VAL A 25 -6.04 14.22 -15.32
CA VAL A 25 -6.28 14.98 -14.09
C VAL A 25 -5.10 15.93 -13.84
N PRO A 26 -5.33 17.23 -13.60
CA PRO A 26 -4.24 18.15 -13.27
C PRO A 26 -3.47 17.72 -12.02
N ALA A 27 -2.13 17.78 -12.08
CA ALA A 27 -1.26 17.31 -10.99
C ALA A 27 -1.53 17.98 -9.63
N ALA A 28 -2.01 19.22 -9.63
CA ALA A 28 -2.40 19.95 -8.40
C ALA A 28 -3.52 19.24 -7.61
N GLN A 29 -4.35 18.43 -8.28
CA GLN A 29 -5.48 17.71 -7.69
C GLN A 29 -5.10 16.33 -7.16
N TRP A 30 -3.83 15.94 -7.29
CA TRP A 30 -3.38 14.61 -6.89
C TRP A 30 -3.02 14.56 -5.41
N CYS A 31 -3.38 13.45 -4.76
CA CYS A 31 -2.87 13.10 -3.46
C CYS A 31 -1.37 12.78 -3.58
N GLY A 32 -0.54 13.44 -2.77
CA GLY A 32 0.91 13.24 -2.76
C GLY A 32 1.38 12.04 -1.93
N GLY A 33 0.43 11.28 -1.37
CA GLY A 33 0.72 10.29 -0.34
C GLY A 33 0.88 10.92 1.04
N HIS A 34 0.34 10.26 2.06
CA HIS A 34 0.44 10.67 3.45
C HIS A 34 0.85 9.47 4.29
N ALA A 35 1.72 9.69 5.27
CA ALA A 35 2.01 8.70 6.30
C ALA A 35 0.80 8.62 7.26
N GLY A 36 -0.28 7.97 6.83
CA GLY A 36 -1.50 7.92 7.62
C GLY A 36 -2.72 7.41 6.85
N ALA A 37 -2.65 6.15 6.39
CA ALA A 37 -3.82 5.30 6.12
C ALA A 37 -3.46 3.86 5.75
N THR A 38 -2.18 3.51 5.61
CA THR A 38 -1.73 2.13 5.61
C THR A 38 -0.47 2.05 6.45
N ALA A 39 -0.63 1.67 7.73
CA ALA A 39 0.45 0.94 8.37
C ALA A 39 0.67 -0.31 7.51
N SER A 40 1.61 -0.19 6.58
CA SER A 40 2.16 -1.28 5.82
C SER A 40 2.71 -2.28 6.82
N THR A 41 1.95 -3.35 7.00
CA THR A 41 2.45 -4.65 7.41
C THR A 41 1.35 -5.58 6.90
N ALA A 42 1.48 -6.29 5.78
CA ALA A 42 2.55 -7.25 5.57
C ALA A 42 3.28 -7.51 6.89
N GLN A 43 2.51 -7.82 7.94
CA GLN A 43 3.01 -8.49 9.11
C GLN A 43 3.41 -9.83 8.50
N ALA A 44 4.64 -9.89 8.01
CA ALA A 44 5.36 -11.13 7.92
C ALA A 44 5.18 -11.70 9.32
N ALA A 45 4.28 -12.68 9.41
CA ALA A 45 4.12 -13.45 10.62
C ALA A 45 5.55 -13.83 11.00
N PRO A 46 6.02 -13.49 12.21
CA PRO A 46 7.26 -14.09 12.64
C PRO A 46 6.99 -15.59 12.58
N ALA A 47 7.66 -16.30 11.67
CA ALA A 47 7.70 -17.76 11.66
C ALA A 47 8.53 -18.23 12.87
N GLN A 48 8.13 -17.80 14.05
CA GLN A 48 8.62 -18.22 15.35
C GLN A 48 7.64 -19.30 15.82
N GLY A 49 7.69 -20.45 15.17
CA GLY A 49 6.77 -21.53 15.48
C GLY A 49 7.18 -22.81 14.79
N PHE A 50 7.84 -23.68 15.54
CA PHE A 50 8.05 -25.11 15.27
C PHE A 50 8.90 -25.50 14.04
N LEU A 51 8.74 -24.87 12.87
CA LEU A 51 9.45 -25.25 11.65
C LEU A 51 10.97 -25.01 11.69
N GLY A 52 11.44 -23.99 12.41
CA GLY A 52 12.88 -23.73 12.60
C GLY A 52 13.61 -24.78 13.44
N LYS A 53 12.87 -25.67 14.13
CA LYS A 53 13.41 -26.75 14.98
C LYS A 53 13.41 -28.12 14.28
N LEU A 54 12.76 -28.26 13.13
CA LEU A 54 12.67 -29.51 12.37
C LEU A 54 13.78 -29.69 11.33
N PHE A 55 14.46 -28.61 10.92
CA PHE A 55 15.46 -28.66 9.83
C PHE A 55 16.88 -28.28 10.23
N GLY A 56 17.17 -28.10 11.53
CA GLY A 56 18.47 -27.58 12.00
C GLY A 56 19.08 -28.26 13.22
N GLY A 57 18.49 -29.35 13.73
CA GLY A 57 19.05 -30.10 14.86
C GLY A 57 19.62 -31.43 14.39
N ARG A 58 20.93 -31.58 14.50
CA ARG A 58 21.66 -32.86 14.36
C ARG A 58 21.18 -33.89 15.38
#